data_AF-A0A941U141-F1
#
_entry.id   AF-A0A941U141-F1
#
_cell.length_a   1.000
_cell.length_b   1.000
_cell.length_c   1.000
_cell.angle_alpha   90.00
_cell.angle_beta   90.00
_cell.angle_gamma   90.00
#
_symmetry.space_group_name_H-M   'P 1'
#
loop_
_entity.id
_entity.type
_entity.pdbx_description
1 polymer ?
#
loop_
_entity_poly.entity_id
_entity_poly.type
_entity_poly.pdbx_seq_one_letter_code
_entity_poly.pdbx_strand_id
1 'polypeptide(L)' 'MEADWVIDLGPEGGGDGGRVVAAGPPERVVAAGTHTGAALAPVLAR' A
#
# COMPACT_ATOMS: atom_id res chain seq x y z
N MET A 1 3.32 -14.84 -9.66
CA MET A 1 2.37 -14.97 -8.54
C MET A 1 2.27 -13.61 -7.90
N GLU A 2 1.05 -13.13 -7.68
CA GLU A 2 0.77 -11.82 -7.09
C GLU A 2 0.17 -11.98 -5.70
N ALA A 3 0.13 -10.89 -4.93
CA ALA A 3 -0.40 -10.92 -3.57
C ALA A 3 -1.93 -10.75 -3.58
N ASP A 4 -2.65 -11.65 -2.91
CA ASP A 4 -4.10 -11.51 -2.72
C ASP A 4 -4.44 -10.43 -1.66
N TRP A 5 -3.50 -10.14 -0.77
CA TRP A 5 -3.68 -9.18 0.32
C TRP A 5 -2.39 -8.45 0.66
N VAL A 6 -2.50 -7.15 0.93
CA VAL A 6 -1.39 -6.26 1.31
C VAL A 6 -1.74 -5.58 2.64
N ILE A 7 -0.75 -5.49 3.53
CA ILE A 7 -0.78 -4.63 4.72
C ILE A 7 0.32 -3.59 4.53
N ASP A 8 -0.08 -2.32 4.48
CA ASP A 8 0.83 -1.21 4.25
C ASP A 8 1.09 -0.44 5.55
N LEU A 9 2.36 -0.16 5.81
CA LEU A 9 2.84 0.45 7.05
C LEU A 9 3.43 1.84 6.76
N GLY A 10 3.12 2.80 7.63
CA GLY A 10 3.61 4.17 7.47
C GLY A 10 2.91 5.16 8.40
N PRO A 11 2.68 6.42 7.97
CA PRO A 11 2.92 6.97 6.62
C PRO A 11 4.41 7.16 6.29
N GLU A 12 5.23 7.34 7.32
CA GLU A 12 6.68 7.57 7.23
C GLU A 12 7.48 6.44 7.88
N GLY A 13 8.82 6.54 7.83
CA GLY A 13 9.73 5.69 8.59
C GLY A 13 10.05 6.23 9.99
N GLY A 14 10.59 5.36 10.86
CA GLY A 14 11.03 5.76 12.19
C GLY A 14 9.89 6.09 13.15
N GLY A 15 10.06 7.14 13.97
CA GLY A 15 9.09 7.51 15.02
C GLY A 15 7.73 7.96 14.50
N ASP A 16 7.67 8.44 13.26
CA ASP A 16 6.43 8.89 12.61
C ASP A 16 5.69 7.77 11.88
N GLY A 17 6.27 6.56 11.87
CA GLY A 17 5.70 5.36 11.26
C GLY A 17 4.97 4.43 12.24
N GLY A 18 4.94 3.15 11.89
CA GLY A 18 4.44 2.08 12.78
C GLY A 18 2.92 1.92 12.82
N ARG A 19 2.17 2.59 11.94
CA ARG A 19 0.72 2.42 11.82
C ARG A 19 0.37 1.64 10.55
N VAL A 20 -0.70 0.86 10.62
CA VAL A 20 -1.34 0.31 9.42
C VAL A 20 -2.09 1.44 8.73
N VAL A 21 -1.62 1.82 7.54
CA VAL A 21 -2.20 2.92 6.75
C VAL A 21 -3.14 2.41 5.65
N ALA A 22 -2.97 1.17 5.21
CA ALA A 22 -3.92 0.46 4.35
C ALA A 22 -3.84 -1.05 4.58
N ALA A 23 -4.98 -1.75 4.44
CA ALA A 23 -5.01 -3.21 4.45
C ALA A 23 -6.14 -3.73 3.55
N GLY A 24 -5.81 -4.58 2.58
CA GLY A 24 -6.76 -5.12 1.62
C GLY A 24 -6.11 -5.69 0.37
N PRO A 25 -6.94 -6.03 -0.63
CA PRO A 25 -6.45 -6.35 -1.98
C PRO A 25 -5.59 -5.21 -2.55
N PRO A 26 -4.69 -5.50 -3.51
CA PRO A 26 -3.83 -4.51 -4.16
C PRO A 26 -4.55 -3.22 -4.60
N GLU A 27 -5.74 -3.36 -5.17
CA GLU A 27 -6.55 -2.24 -5.67
C GLU A 27 -6.99 -1.30 -4.53
N ARG A 28 -7.24 -1.86 -3.34
CA ARG A 28 -7.60 -1.09 -2.16
C ARG A 28 -6.42 -0.27 -1.65
N VAL A 29 -5.20 -0.82 -1.70
CA VAL A 29 -3.99 -0.10 -1.30
C VAL A 29 -3.70 1.04 -2.27
N VAL A 30 -3.92 0.82 -3.58
CA VAL A 30 -3.85 1.91 -4.57
C VAL A 30 -4.84 3.02 -4.26
N ALA A 31 -6.11 2.67 -3.99
CA ALA A 31 -7.16 3.65 -3.65
C ALA A 31 -6.89 4.40 -2.33
N ALA A 32 -6.10 3.82 -1.42
CA ALA A 32 -5.73 4.45 -0.15
C ALA A 32 -4.72 5.60 -0.30
N GLY A 33 -4.09 5.76 -1.47
CA GLY A 33 -3.21 6.89 -1.75
C GLY A 33 -1.92 6.91 -0.92
N THR A 34 -1.46 5.75 -0.44
CA THR A 34 -0.21 5.62 0.30
C THR A 34 1.00 5.66 -0.64
N HIS A 35 2.21 5.80 -0.09
CA HIS A 35 3.45 5.68 -0.86
C HIS A 35 3.50 4.36 -1.66
N THR A 36 3.15 3.24 -1.02
CA THR A 36 3.03 1.94 -1.66
C THR A 36 1.94 1.92 -2.71
N GLY A 37 0.76 2.47 -2.42
CA GLY A 37 -0.36 2.57 -3.38
C GLY A 37 0.02 3.33 -4.65
N ALA A 38 0.71 4.45 -4.52
CA ALA A 38 1.19 5.24 -5.67
C ALA A 38 2.19 4.46 -6.54
N ALA A 39 3.10 3.70 -5.91
CA ALA A 39 4.06 2.86 -6.62
C ALA A 39 3.42 1.61 -7.25
N LEU A 40 2.36 1.08 -6.63
CA LEU A 40 1.67 -0.13 -7.07
C LEU A 40 0.71 0.12 -8.25
N ALA A 41 0.11 1.32 -8.33
CA ALA A 41 -0.83 1.70 -9.38
C ALA A 41 -0.37 1.35 -10.82
N PRO A 42 0.84 1.70 -11.29
CA PRO A 42 1.29 1.36 -12.64
C PRO A 42 1.56 -0.13 -12.86
N VAL A 43 1.74 -0.92 -11.79
CA VAL A 43 1.97 -2.37 -11.89
C VAL A 43 0.65 -3.11 -12.14
N LEU A 44 -0.45 -2.67 -11.50
CA LEU A 44 -1.78 -3.26 -11.69
C LEU A 44 -2.43 -2.93 -13.03
N ALA A 45 -1.96 -1.90 -13.72
CA ALA A 45 -2.47 -1.50 -15.03
C ALA A 45 -1.83 -2.27 -16.22
N ARG A 46 -1.00 -3.28 -15.94
CA ARG A 46 -0.24 -4.05 -16.95
C ARG A 46 -0.89 -5.36 -17.35
#